data_AF-A0A9P7M9A5-F1
#
_entry.id   AF-A0A9P7M9A5-F1
#
_cell.length_a   1.000
_cell.length_b   1.000
_cell.length_c   1.000
_cell.angle_alpha   90.00
_cell.angle_beta   90.00
_cell.angle_gamma   90.00
#
_symmetry.space_group_name_H-M   'P 1'
#
loop_
_entity.id
_entity.type
_entity.pdbx_description
1 polymer ?
#
loop_
_entity_poly.entity_id
_entity_poly.type
_entity_poly.pdbx_seq_one_letter_code
_entity_poly.pdbx_strand_id
1 'polypeptide(L)'
;MRKIEVPEDASVSAICGGSIYDPRLPGRSHWGPFPSISAFHRQLRNGIVPDDSRDPESIPQDLRELFLFHQQLWGKPVFTHGDLSSLNILAKGDEVVGILDWETAA
;
A
#
# COMPACT_ATOMS: atom_id res chain seq x y z
N MET A 1 12.92 -3.52 -8.16
CA MET A 1 12.23 -2.27 -7.79
C MET A 1 12.66 -1.74 -6.42
N ARG A 2 12.76 -2.57 -5.37
CA ARG A 2 13.28 -2.18 -4.02
C ARG A 2 14.70 -1.56 -3.96
N LYS A 3 15.45 -1.58 -5.06
CA LYS A 3 16.78 -0.94 -5.20
C LYS A 3 16.70 0.51 -5.68
N ILE A 4 15.54 0.98 -6.11
CA ILE A 4 15.34 2.40 -6.44
C ILE A 4 15.42 3.16 -5.13
N GLU A 5 16.31 4.15 -5.06
CA GLU A 5 16.48 4.96 -3.87
C GLU A 5 15.20 5.74 -3.57
N VAL A 6 14.84 5.71 -2.29
CA VAL A 6 13.63 6.37 -1.80
C VAL A 6 13.98 7.82 -1.48
N PRO A 7 13.25 8.81 -2.03
CA PRO A 7 13.44 10.22 -1.69
C PRO A 7 13.37 10.48 -0.18
N GLU A 8 14.07 11.49 0.32
CA GLU A 8 14.07 11.81 1.77
C GLU A 8 12.68 12.22 2.27
N ASP A 9 11.90 12.88 1.42
CA ASP A 9 10.53 13.34 1.62
C ASP A 9 9.49 12.33 1.10
N ALA A 10 9.88 11.06 0.93
CA ALA A 10 9.02 10.06 0.33
C ALA A 10 7.68 9.90 1.06
N SER A 11 6.63 10.07 0.28
CA SER A 11 5.24 9.85 0.66
C SER A 11 4.74 8.53 0.06
N VAL A 12 3.56 8.06 0.48
CA VAL A 12 2.85 6.97 -0.20
C VAL A 12 2.00 7.61 -1.30
N SER A 13 2.52 7.60 -2.53
CA SER A 13 1.97 8.31 -3.69
C SER A 13 2.24 7.57 -4.99
N ALA A 14 1.60 7.99 -6.08
CA ALA A 14 2.02 7.58 -7.42
C ALA A 14 3.43 8.11 -7.77
N ILE A 15 4.01 7.61 -8.86
CA ILE A 15 5.36 7.98 -9.34
C ILE A 15 5.54 9.49 -9.57
N CYS A 16 4.46 10.20 -9.91
CA CYS A 16 4.45 11.65 -10.11
C CYS A 16 4.15 12.46 -8.83
N GLY A 17 4.09 11.81 -7.66
CA GLY A 17 3.74 12.44 -6.38
C GLY A 17 2.23 12.64 -6.14
N GLY A 18 1.39 12.21 -7.09
CA GLY A 18 -0.08 12.30 -7.00
C GLY A 18 -0.75 11.13 -6.27
N SER A 19 -2.07 11.02 -6.43
CA SER A 19 -2.82 9.88 -5.92
C SER A 19 -2.40 8.57 -6.60
N ILE A 20 -2.25 7.51 -5.83
CA ILE A 20 -2.12 6.14 -6.31
C ILE A 20 -3.40 5.75 -7.04
N TYR A 21 -3.26 5.07 -8.18
CA TYR A 21 -4.37 4.42 -8.86
C TYR A 21 -4.32 2.91 -8.58
N ASP A 22 -5.37 2.37 -7.96
CA ASP A 22 -5.58 0.94 -7.83
C ASP A 22 -7.09 0.64 -7.82
N PRO A 23 -7.64 0.04 -8.90
CA PRO A 23 -9.06 -0.25 -9.01
C PRO A 23 -9.55 -1.35 -8.06
N ARG A 24 -8.64 -2.08 -7.40
CA ARG A 24 -8.96 -3.15 -6.45
C ARG A 24 -9.19 -2.62 -5.03
N LEU A 25 -8.81 -1.38 -4.75
CA LEU A 25 -9.07 -0.75 -3.46
C LEU A 25 -10.56 -0.42 -3.28
N PRO A 26 -11.11 -0.57 -2.06
CA PRO A 26 -12.54 -0.45 -1.84
C PRO A 26 -13.06 0.99 -2.03
N GLY A 27 -14.17 1.14 -2.75
CA GLY A 27 -14.96 2.38 -2.82
C GLY A 27 -14.44 3.48 -3.76
N ARG A 28 -13.15 3.49 -4.12
CA ARG A 28 -12.58 4.42 -5.12
C ARG A 28 -11.27 3.87 -5.68
N SER A 29 -10.94 4.25 -6.91
CA SER A 29 -9.69 3.82 -7.57
C SER A 29 -8.50 4.73 -7.29
N HIS A 30 -8.71 5.99 -6.90
CA HIS A 30 -7.63 6.95 -6.61
C HIS A 30 -7.49 7.20 -5.11
N TRP A 31 -6.27 7.06 -4.59
CA TRP A 31 -5.96 7.14 -3.16
C TRP A 31 -4.74 8.01 -2.87
N GLY A 32 -4.83 8.85 -1.84
CA GLY A 32 -3.71 9.69 -1.42
C GLY A 32 -3.50 10.92 -2.31
N PRO A 33 -2.26 11.47 -2.38
CA PRO A 33 -1.04 10.97 -1.72
C PRO A 33 -1.15 10.99 -0.19
N PHE A 34 -0.40 10.13 0.50
CA PHE A 34 -0.37 10.08 1.96
C PHE A 34 1.02 10.43 2.49
N PRO A 35 1.12 11.25 3.54
CA PRO A 35 2.42 11.68 4.07
C PRO A 35 3.20 10.55 4.78
N SER A 36 2.58 9.40 5.05
CA SER A 36 3.22 8.24 5.67
C SER A 36 2.45 6.96 5.43
N ILE A 37 3.12 5.81 5.64
CA ILE A 37 2.50 4.48 5.64
C ILE A 37 1.39 4.39 6.70
N SER A 38 1.58 5.00 7.87
CA SER A 38 0.56 5.05 8.92
C SER A 38 -0.71 5.77 8.47
N ALA A 39 -0.58 6.91 7.77
CA ALA A 39 -1.71 7.64 7.20
C ALA A 39 -2.44 6.83 6.12
N PHE A 40 -1.70 6.14 5.25
CA PHE A 40 -2.28 5.24 4.26
C PHE A 40 -3.05 4.09 4.91
N HIS A 41 -2.45 3.38 5.87
CA HIS A 41 -3.09 2.28 6.57
C HIS A 41 -4.32 2.72 7.37
N ARG A 42 -4.30 3.89 7.99
CA ARG A 42 -5.49 4.47 8.63
C ARG A 42 -6.63 4.61 7.64
N GLN A 43 -6.34 5.08 6.42
CA GLN A 43 -7.35 5.21 5.38
C GLN A 43 -7.87 3.84 4.88
N LEU A 44 -7.01 2.81 4.80
CA LEU A 44 -7.44 1.43 4.47
C LEU A 44 -8.45 0.87 5.48
N ARG A 45 -8.36 1.31 6.75
CA ARG A 45 -9.33 0.97 7.81
C ARG A 45 -10.45 1.99 7.93
N ASN A 46 -10.75 2.73 6.87
CA ASN A 46 -11.80 3.74 6.82
C ASN A 46 -11.69 4.82 7.93
N GLY A 47 -10.48 5.19 8.32
CA GLY A 47 -10.23 6.23 9.32
C GLY A 47 -10.29 5.77 10.77
N ILE A 48 -10.77 4.55 11.03
CA ILE A 48 -10.98 3.99 12.37
C ILE A 48 -9.64 3.89 13.11
N VAL A 49 -9.64 4.35 14.36
CA VAL A 49 -8.53 4.13 15.31
C VAL A 49 -9.04 3.35 16.53
N PRO A 50 -8.19 2.56 17.20
CA PRO A 50 -8.61 1.75 18.35
C PRO A 50 -9.26 2.54 19.49
N ASP A 51 -8.88 3.81 19.64
CA ASP A 51 -9.34 4.70 20.72
C ASP A 51 -10.68 5.40 20.42
N ASP A 52 -11.20 5.29 19.18
CA ASP A 52 -12.49 5.88 18.79
C ASP A 52 -13.69 5.01 19.22
N SER A 53 -13.47 3.76 19.63
CA SER A 53 -14.53 2.94 20.21
C SER A 53 -14.73 3.33 21.67
N ARG A 54 -15.96 3.73 22.04
CA ARG A 54 -16.33 4.01 23.44
C ARG A 54 -16.20 2.79 24.37
N ASP A 55 -15.87 1.63 23.80
CA ASP A 55 -15.58 0.39 24.50
C ASP A 55 -14.50 -0.41 23.73
N PRO A 56 -13.27 -0.53 24.24
CA PRO A 56 -12.19 -1.33 23.64
C PRO A 56 -12.53 -2.83 23.48
N GLU A 57 -13.43 -3.35 24.31
CA GLU A 57 -13.88 -4.76 24.25
C GLU A 57 -14.83 -5.01 23.07
N SER A 58 -15.47 -3.96 22.55
CA SER A 58 -16.44 -4.05 21.44
C SER A 58 -15.82 -4.29 20.06
N ILE A 59 -14.50 -4.13 19.91
CA ILE A 59 -13.81 -4.34 18.63
C ILE A 59 -13.62 -5.86 18.42
N PRO A 60 -14.07 -6.47 17.31
CA PRO A 60 -13.75 -7.85 16.98
C PRO A 60 -12.24 -8.14 17.03
N GLN A 61 -11.86 -9.33 17.49
CA GLN A 61 -10.45 -9.71 17.66
C GLN A 61 -9.63 -9.53 16.37
N ASP A 62 -10.18 -9.96 15.22
CA ASP A 62 -9.52 -9.83 13.92
C ASP A 62 -9.23 -8.37 13.55
N LEU A 63 -10.10 -7.43 13.95
CA LEU A 63 -9.87 -6.00 13.74
C LEU A 63 -8.76 -5.48 14.66
N ARG A 64 -8.66 -5.95 15.91
CA ARG A 64 -7.53 -5.63 16.79
C ARG A 64 -6.20 -6.08 16.20
N GLU A 65 -6.15 -7.29 15.66
CA GLU A 65 -4.95 -7.81 14.98
C GLU A 65 -4.57 -6.96 13.77
N LEU A 66 -5.55 -6.56 12.96
CA LEU A 66 -5.35 -5.63 11.84
C LEU A 66 -4.81 -4.26 12.29
N PHE A 67 -5.28 -3.73 13.42
CA PHE A 67 -4.76 -2.47 13.97
C PHE A 67 -3.30 -2.60 14.37
N LEU A 68 -2.95 -3.65 15.13
CA LEU A 68 -1.58 -3.90 15.57
C LEU A 68 -0.63 -4.08 14.39
N PHE A 69 -1.04 -4.86 13.39
CA PHE A 69 -0.27 -5.06 12.16
C PHE A 69 -0.02 -3.73 11.44
N HIS A 70 -1.05 -2.88 11.29
CA HIS A 70 -0.88 -1.61 10.61
C HIS A 70 -0.10 -0.55 11.40
N GLN A 71 -0.08 -0.63 12.74
CA GLN A 71 0.61 0.29 13.64
C GLN A 71 2.07 -0.10 13.92
N GLN A 72 2.52 -1.29 13.49
CA GLN A 72 3.92 -1.68 13.64
C GLN A 72 4.87 -0.70 12.94
N LEU A 73 6.16 -0.77 13.28
CA LEU A 73 7.18 0.00 12.60
C LEU A 73 7.37 -0.51 11.17
N TRP A 74 6.98 0.32 10.21
CA TRP A 74 7.24 0.10 8.79
C TRP A 74 8.52 0.80 8.36
N GLY A 75 9.25 0.20 7.42
CA GLY A 75 10.37 0.86 6.77
C GLY A 75 9.93 2.00 5.86
N LYS A 76 10.87 2.55 5.08
CA LYS A 76 10.54 3.52 4.03
C LYS A 76 9.65 2.87 2.95
N PRO A 77 8.70 3.61 2.35
CA PRO A 77 7.96 3.11 1.19
C PRO A 77 8.95 2.82 0.05
N VAL A 78 8.61 1.84 -0.79
CA VAL A 78 9.44 1.44 -1.93
C VAL A 78 8.59 1.49 -3.18
N PHE A 79 9.20 1.77 -4.34
CA PHE A 79 8.50 1.66 -5.61
C PHE A 79 8.07 0.22 -5.86
N THR A 80 6.81 0.03 -6.21
CA THR A 80 6.16 -1.24 -6.48
C THR A 80 5.45 -1.23 -7.83
N HIS A 81 5.24 -2.43 -8.37
CA HIS A 81 4.47 -2.63 -9.59
C HIS A 81 2.95 -2.42 -9.39
N GLY A 82 2.45 -2.63 -8.16
CA GLY A 82 1.01 -2.66 -7.87
C GLY A 82 0.35 -4.00 -8.19
N ASP A 83 0.61 -4.60 -9.36
CA ASP A 83 -0.02 -5.87 -9.79
C ASP A 83 0.96 -6.94 -10.30
N LEU A 84 1.93 -7.33 -9.47
CA LEU A 84 2.96 -8.29 -9.91
C LEU A 84 2.47 -9.73 -9.82
N SER A 85 1.76 -10.18 -10.84
CA SER A 85 1.33 -11.57 -11.04
C SER A 85 2.17 -12.27 -12.11
N SER A 86 2.07 -13.60 -12.20
CA SER A 86 2.73 -14.36 -13.29
C SER A 86 2.20 -14.00 -14.68
N LEU A 87 0.99 -13.45 -14.77
CA LEU A 87 0.40 -12.97 -16.02
C LEU A 87 1.10 -11.71 -16.54
N ASN A 88 1.74 -10.96 -15.64
CA ASN A 88 2.47 -9.73 -15.94
C ASN A 88 3.99 -9.95 -16.05
N ILE A 89 4.45 -11.21 -16.13
CA ILE A 89 5.87 -11.58 -16.23
C ILE A 89 6.13 -12.28 -17.56
N LEU A 90 7.12 -11.77 -18.30
CA LEU A 90 7.70 -12.48 -19.44
C LEU A 90 8.93 -13.26 -18.98
N ALA A 91 8.97 -14.55 -19.28
CA ALA A 91 10.08 -15.42 -18.93
C ALA A 91 10.65 -16.15 -20.16
N LYS A 92 11.95 -16.41 -20.14
CA LYS A 92 12.66 -17.25 -21.11
C LYS A 92 13.39 -18.35 -20.36
N GLY A 93 12.80 -19.55 -20.30
CA GLY A 93 13.25 -20.58 -19.37
C GLY A 93 13.01 -20.11 -17.92
N ASP A 94 14.03 -20.20 -17.08
CA ASP A 94 13.98 -19.79 -15.67
C ASP A 94 14.30 -18.29 -15.46
N GLU A 95 14.55 -17.54 -16.54
CA GLU A 95 14.91 -16.13 -16.47
C GLU A 95 13.70 -15.22 -16.73
N VAL A 96 13.45 -14.28 -15.81
CA VAL A 96 12.52 -13.17 -16.03
C VAL A 96 13.16 -12.16 -16.98
N VAL A 97 12.57 -11.98 -18.17
CA VAL A 97 13.07 -11.10 -19.23
C VAL A 97 12.23 -9.84 -19.42
N GLY A 98 11.06 -9.75 -18.79
CA GLY A 98 10.22 -8.56 -18.85
C GLY A 98 9.13 -8.54 -17.79
N ILE A 99 8.68 -7.33 -17.45
CA ILE A 99 7.55 -7.07 -16.57
C ILE A 99 6.62 -6.12 -17.33
N LEU A 100 5.36 -6.52 -17.45
CA LEU A 100 4.30 -5.82 -18.19
C LEU A 100 3.29 -5.19 -17.24
N ASP A 101 2.46 -4.31 -17.78
CA ASP A 101 1.27 -3.77 -17.10
C ASP A 101 1.53 -2.91 -15.84
N TRP A 102 2.24 -1.80 -16.05
CA TRP A 102 2.65 -0.87 -15.00
C TRP A 102 1.58 0.14 -14.57
N GLU A 103 0.31 -0.06 -14.91
CA GLU A 103 -0.75 0.94 -14.69
C GLU A 103 -1.04 1.24 -13.22
N THR A 104 -0.76 0.28 -12.32
CA THR A 104 -0.96 0.40 -10.87
C THR A 104 0.34 0.70 -10.11
N ALA A 105 1.42 1.02 -10.82
CA ALA A 105 2.72 1.24 -10.21
C ALA A 105 2.77 2.53 -9.38
N ALA A 106 3.33 2.41 -8.17
CA ALA A 106 3.45 3.47 -7.17
C ALA A 106 4.66 3.22 -6.25
#